data_AF-A0A7H8RDX4-F1
#
_entry.id   AF-A0A7H8RDX4-F1
#
_cell.length_a   1.000
_cell.length_b   1.000
_cell.length_c   1.000
_cell.angle_alpha   90.00
_cell.angle_beta   90.00
_cell.angle_gamma   90.00
#
_symmetry.space_group_name_H-M   'P 1'
#
loop_
_entity.id
_entity.type
_entity.pdbx_description
1 polymer ?
#
loop_
_entity_poly.entity_id
_entity_poly.type
_entity_poly.pdbx_seq_one_letter_code
_entity_poly.pdbx_strand_id
1 'polypeptide(L)'
;MSAPFEDLDPAGPSPEDRVNALRGYKATISNPRTSDSAKQHAREMIDSLGGDQVREDLYQMRNPTKDPVRTAGGLKAATKNPRVSQGGKNRAQEKLGAMAEPSE
;
A
#
# COMPACT_ATOMS: atom_id res chain seq x y z
N MET A 1 -12.41 24.63 29.63
CA MET A 1 -13.19 23.65 28.83
C MET A 1 -12.27 23.23 27.70
N SER A 2 -11.59 22.09 27.83
CA SER A 2 -10.80 21.52 26.72
C SER A 2 -11.76 21.04 25.64
N ALA A 3 -11.42 21.31 24.39
CA ALA A 3 -12.29 20.99 23.28
C ALA A 3 -12.22 19.48 23.01
N PRO A 4 -13.35 18.81 22.72
CA PRO A 4 -13.42 17.35 22.59
C PRO A 4 -12.63 16.75 21.42
N PHE A 5 -11.84 17.54 20.70
CA PHE A 5 -11.03 17.15 19.55
C PHE A 5 -9.51 17.29 19.78
N GLU A 6 -9.07 17.84 20.93
CA GLU A 6 -7.64 18.12 21.18
C GLU A 6 -6.78 16.85 21.36
N ASP A 7 -7.38 15.72 21.72
CA ASP A 7 -6.69 14.43 21.89
C ASP A 7 -6.89 13.46 20.70
N LEU A 8 -7.55 13.90 19.63
CA LEU A 8 -7.81 13.04 18.48
C LEU A 8 -6.55 12.98 17.60
N ASP A 9 -6.06 11.77 17.34
CA ASP A 9 -5.00 11.56 16.35
C ASP A 9 -5.45 12.17 15.01
N PRO A 10 -4.72 13.17 14.46
CA PRO A 10 -5.12 13.86 13.24
C PRO A 10 -5.18 12.93 12.02
N ALA A 11 -4.61 11.73 12.16
CA ALA A 11 -4.62 10.70 11.14
C ALA A 11 -5.54 9.52 11.46
N GLY A 12 -6.38 9.63 12.50
CA GLY A 12 -7.36 8.62 12.88
C GLY A 12 -6.80 7.42 13.64
N PRO A 13 -7.67 6.58 14.22
CA PRO A 13 -7.27 5.50 15.12
C PRO A 13 -6.72 4.27 14.37
N SER A 14 -7.01 4.09 13.08
CA SER A 14 -6.57 2.92 12.32
C SER A 14 -5.31 3.19 11.49
N PRO A 15 -4.48 2.16 11.22
CA PRO A 15 -3.36 2.30 10.29
C PRO A 15 -3.80 2.74 8.89
N GLU A 16 -4.97 2.30 8.41
CA GLU A 16 -5.56 2.74 7.14
C GLU A 16 -5.84 4.24 7.11
N ASP A 17 -6.36 4.79 8.21
CA ASP A 17 -6.59 6.22 8.34
C ASP A 17 -5.26 6.99 8.24
N ARG A 18 -4.18 6.46 8.85
CA ARG A 18 -2.84 7.03 8.75
C ARG A 18 -2.31 7.10 7.32
N VAL A 19 -2.48 6.02 6.55
CA VAL A 19 -2.10 6.02 5.12
C VAL A 19 -2.98 6.96 4.30
N ASN A 20 -4.27 7.10 4.63
CA ASN A 20 -5.15 8.03 3.96
C ASN A 20 -4.76 9.49 4.25
N ALA A 21 -4.43 9.82 5.51
CA ALA A 21 -3.95 11.14 5.91
C ALA A 21 -2.63 11.50 5.20
N LEU A 22 -1.65 10.58 5.21
CA LEU A 22 -0.39 10.74 4.49
C LEU A 22 -0.60 11.02 2.99
N ARG A 23 -1.56 10.33 2.36
CA ARG A 23 -1.93 10.57 0.95
C ARG A 23 -2.48 11.98 0.76
N GLY A 24 -3.35 12.43 1.65
CA GLY A 24 -3.90 13.79 1.64
C GLY A 24 -2.81 14.86 1.74
N TYR A 25 -1.89 14.73 2.70
CA TYR A 25 -0.79 15.67 2.86
C TYR A 25 0.16 15.69 1.66
N LYS A 26 0.47 14.52 1.07
CA LYS A 26 1.26 14.46 -0.18
C LYS A 26 0.55 15.17 -1.33
N ALA A 27 -0.78 15.01 -1.44
CA ALA A 27 -1.56 15.73 -2.45
C ALA A 27 -1.49 17.25 -2.25
N THR A 28 -1.56 17.73 -0.99
CA THR A 28 -1.37 19.14 -0.66
C THR A 28 -0.02 19.64 -1.16
N ILE A 29 1.08 18.92 -0.89
CA ILE A 29 2.43 19.33 -1.35
C ILE A 29 2.52 19.44 -2.87
N SER A 30 1.90 18.51 -3.60
CA SER A 30 1.92 18.50 -5.08
C SER A 30 1.01 19.54 -5.73
N ASN A 31 0.01 20.05 -5.01
CA ASN A 31 -1.01 20.91 -5.60
C ASN A 31 -0.45 22.34 -5.79
N PRO A 32 -0.31 22.85 -7.03
CA PRO A 32 0.22 24.19 -7.26
C PRO A 32 -0.66 25.31 -6.68
N ARG A 33 -1.95 25.04 -6.41
CA ARG A 33 -2.90 26.00 -5.84
C ARG A 33 -2.88 26.08 -4.30
N THR A 34 -2.05 25.26 -3.64
CA THR A 34 -1.91 25.34 -2.19
C THR A 34 -0.82 26.34 -1.80
N SER A 35 -1.04 27.05 -0.70
CA SER A 35 -0.10 28.03 -0.18
C SER A 35 1.17 27.34 0.36
N ASP A 36 2.28 28.07 0.39
CA ASP A 36 3.54 27.52 0.89
C ASP A 36 3.48 27.15 2.36
N SER A 37 2.75 27.92 3.17
CA SER A 37 2.49 27.58 4.58
C SER A 37 1.71 26.26 4.73
N ALA A 38 0.70 26.02 3.90
CA ALA A 38 -0.05 24.76 3.92
C ALA A 38 0.82 23.57 3.49
N LYS A 39 1.72 23.77 2.51
CA LYS A 39 2.69 22.74 2.09
C LYS A 39 3.72 22.46 3.16
N GLN A 40 4.18 23.47 3.89
CA GLN A 40 5.11 23.30 5.01
C GLN A 40 4.45 22.47 6.12
N HIS A 41 3.25 22.85 6.56
CA HIS A 41 2.48 22.08 7.53
C HIS A 41 2.26 20.63 7.06
N ALA A 42 1.94 20.43 5.78
CA ALA A 42 1.78 19.09 5.24
C ALA A 42 3.05 18.24 5.32
N ARG A 43 4.25 18.83 5.19
CA ARG A 43 5.53 18.12 5.39
C ARG A 43 5.71 17.72 6.85
N GLU A 44 5.49 18.65 7.78
CA GLU A 44 5.58 18.39 9.22
C GLU A 44 4.64 17.25 9.65
N MET A 45 3.42 17.22 9.12
CA MET A 45 2.47 16.15 9.39
C MET A 45 2.89 14.81 8.78
N ILE A 46 3.49 14.80 7.58
CA ILE A 46 4.00 13.55 6.99
C ILE A 46 5.11 12.95 7.86
N ASP A 47 6.01 13.78 8.38
CA ASP A 47 7.11 13.34 9.25
C ASP A 47 6.57 12.84 10.61
N SER A 48 5.64 13.58 11.21
CA SER A 48 4.98 13.20 12.47
C SER A 48 4.24 11.86 12.38
N LEU A 49 3.65 11.58 11.21
CA LEU A 49 2.91 10.35 10.98
C LEU A 49 3.79 9.14 10.66
N GLY A 50 5.12 9.27 10.58
CA GLY A 50 6.02 8.16 10.27
C GLY A 50 6.29 7.97 8.77
N GLY A 51 5.90 8.94 7.93
CA GLY A 51 6.24 8.97 6.51
C GLY A 51 5.86 7.70 5.75
N ASP A 52 6.80 7.15 4.99
CA ASP A 52 6.56 5.94 4.18
C ASP A 52 6.54 4.64 5.01
N GLN A 53 7.01 4.66 6.27
CA GLN A 53 7.07 3.47 7.12
C GLN A 53 5.68 2.92 7.44
N VAL A 54 4.69 3.80 7.67
CA VAL A 54 3.29 3.41 7.91
C VAL A 54 2.73 2.54 6.78
N ARG A 55 3.13 2.83 5.54
CA ARG A 55 2.67 2.07 4.38
C ARG A 55 3.24 0.65 4.41
N GLU A 56 4.52 0.50 4.75
CA GLU A 56 5.18 -0.80 4.90
C GLU A 56 4.63 -1.59 6.08
N ASP A 57 4.40 -0.93 7.22
CA ASP A 57 3.78 -1.54 8.40
C ASP A 57 2.37 -2.04 8.09
N LEU A 58 1.58 -1.27 7.34
CA LEU A 58 0.29 -1.72 6.82
C LEU A 58 0.42 -2.89 5.85
N TYR A 59 1.43 -2.88 4.97
CA TYR A 59 1.69 -4.02 4.09
C TYR A 59 2.01 -5.29 4.87
N GLN A 60 2.73 -5.18 5.98
CA GLN A 60 3.05 -6.31 6.86
C GLN A 60 1.86 -6.75 7.73
N MET A 61 1.14 -5.80 8.36
CA MET A 61 -0.06 -6.07 9.18
C MET A 61 -1.20 -6.68 8.38
N ARG A 62 -1.41 -6.24 7.14
CA ARG A 62 -2.41 -6.82 6.24
C ARG A 62 -2.05 -8.24 5.79
N ASN A 63 -0.89 -8.75 6.22
CA ASN A 63 -0.42 -10.13 6.08
C ASN A 63 -0.70 -10.66 4.65
N PRO A 64 0.06 -10.21 3.64
CA PRO A 64 -0.14 -10.54 2.25
C PRO A 64 0.47 -11.91 1.98
N THR A 65 0.21 -12.90 2.84
CA THR A 65 0.06 -14.28 2.40
C THR A 65 -1.07 -14.25 1.38
N LYS A 66 -0.69 -13.83 0.16
CA LYS A 66 -1.55 -13.81 -1.01
C LYS A 66 -2.15 -15.19 -1.04
N ASP A 67 -3.47 -15.24 -0.95
CA ASP A 67 -4.22 -16.48 -0.97
C ASP A 67 -3.58 -17.39 -2.05
N PRO A 68 -2.98 -18.54 -1.65
CA PRO A 68 -2.25 -19.39 -2.58
C PRO A 68 -3.11 -19.81 -3.76
N VAL A 69 -4.41 -20.02 -3.54
CA VAL A 69 -5.39 -20.37 -4.57
C VAL A 69 -5.58 -19.23 -5.56
N ARG A 70 -5.72 -17.98 -5.07
CA ARG A 70 -5.83 -16.81 -5.95
C ARG A 70 -4.55 -16.53 -6.72
N THR A 71 -3.39 -16.71 -6.09
CA THR A 71 -2.08 -16.52 -6.72
C THR A 71 -1.87 -17.56 -7.82
N ALA A 72 -2.10 -18.84 -7.54
CA ALA A 72 -2.06 -19.91 -8.53
C ALA A 72 -3.06 -19.68 -9.67
N GLY A 73 -4.28 -19.21 -9.36
CA GLY A 73 -5.29 -18.85 -10.34
C GLY A 73 -4.83 -17.73 -11.29
N GLY A 74 -4.22 -16.67 -10.75
CA GLY A 74 -3.65 -15.58 -11.53
C GLY A 74 -2.49 -16.02 -12.42
N LEU A 75 -1.58 -16.85 -11.90
CA LEU A 75 -0.48 -17.43 -12.68
C LEU A 75 -1.02 -18.33 -13.81
N LYS A 76 -2.03 -19.16 -13.53
CA LYS A 76 -2.71 -19.99 -14.54
C LYS A 76 -3.42 -19.17 -15.61
N ALA A 77 -3.96 -18.00 -15.26
CA ALA A 77 -4.54 -17.09 -16.23
C ALA A 77 -3.44 -16.44 -17.10
N ALA A 78 -2.31 -16.06 -16.50
CA ALA A 78 -1.19 -15.43 -17.20
C ALA A 78 -0.58 -16.37 -18.25
N THR A 79 -0.49 -17.69 -18.00
CA THR A 79 0.03 -18.65 -18.98
C THR A 79 -0.83 -18.75 -20.24
N LYS A 80 -2.16 -18.56 -20.12
CA LYS A 80 -3.12 -18.65 -21.23
C LYS A 80 -3.42 -17.32 -21.91
N ASN A 81 -3.03 -16.20 -21.31
CA ASN A 81 -3.39 -14.89 -21.81
C ASN A 81 -2.55 -14.51 -23.06
N PRO A 82 -3.16 -14.22 -24.22
CA PRO A 82 -2.43 -13.83 -25.43
C PRO A 82 -1.72 -12.47 -25.31
N ARG A 83 -2.12 -11.61 -24.37
CA ARG A 83 -1.48 -10.31 -24.10
C ARG A 83 -0.21 -10.43 -23.24
N VAL A 84 0.09 -11.62 -22.72
CA VAL A 84 1.31 -11.87 -21.93
C VAL A 84 2.39 -12.38 -22.86
N SER A 85 3.60 -11.82 -22.74
CA SER A 85 4.76 -12.24 -23.52
C SER A 85 5.14 -13.70 -23.22
N GLN A 86 5.84 -14.35 -24.14
CA GLN A 86 6.28 -15.73 -23.94
C GLN A 86 7.13 -15.88 -22.66
N GLY A 87 8.05 -14.95 -22.41
CA GLY A 87 8.84 -14.92 -21.18
C GLY A 87 7.98 -14.74 -19.91
N GLY A 88 6.89 -13.96 -20.00
CA GLY A 88 5.92 -13.83 -18.91
C GLY A 88 5.16 -15.13 -18.62
N LYS A 89 4.76 -15.85 -19.67
CA LYS A 89 4.11 -17.17 -19.56
C LYS A 89 5.04 -18.20 -18.92
N ASN A 90 6.29 -18.26 -19.35
CA ASN A 90 7.28 -19.20 -18.81
C ASN A 90 7.50 -18.96 -17.30
N ARG A 91 7.69 -17.71 -16.88
CA ARG A 91 7.83 -17.35 -15.46
C ARG A 91 6.58 -17.66 -14.64
N ALA A 92 5.39 -17.49 -15.23
CA ALA A 92 4.14 -17.81 -14.56
C ALA A 92 4.00 -19.32 -14.32
N GLN A 93 4.43 -20.13 -15.30
CA GLN A 93 4.44 -21.59 -15.19
C GLN A 93 5.45 -22.08 -14.17
N GLU A 94 6.67 -21.53 -14.16
CA GLU A 94 7.71 -21.85 -13.18
C GLU A 94 7.23 -21.57 -11.75
N LYS A 95 6.66 -20.39 -11.50
CA LYS A 95 6.10 -20.04 -10.18
C LYS A 95 4.93 -20.93 -9.78
N LEU A 96 4.10 -21.34 -10.74
CA LEU A 96 2.97 -22.24 -10.46
C LEU A 96 3.47 -23.65 -10.11
N GLY A 97 4.55 -24.12 -10.74
CA GLY A 97 5.23 -25.36 -10.36
C GLY A 97 5.81 -25.29 -8.95
N ALA A 98 6.56 -24.22 -8.64
CA ALA A 98 7.14 -24.00 -7.31
C ALA A 98 6.09 -23.88 -6.18
N MET A 99 4.86 -23.49 -6.50
CA MET A 99 3.75 -23.45 -5.55
C MET A 99 3.01 -24.80 -5.41
N ALA A 100 3.13 -25.69 -6.40
CA ALA A 100 2.49 -27.00 -6.41
C ALA A 100 3.33 -28.06 -5.70
N GLU A 101 4.65 -27.87 -5.65
CA GLU A 101 5.54 -28.64 -4.79
C GLU A 101 5.25 -28.27 -3.33
N PRO A 102 4.74 -29.19 -2.49
CA PRO A 102 4.61 -28.92 -1.07
C PRO A 102 6.01 -28.67 -0.51
N SER A 103 6.17 -27.61 0.26
CA SER A 103 7.33 -27.44 1.13
C SER A 103 7.38 -28.64 2.08
N GLU A 104 8.36 -29.53 1.89
CA GLU A 104 8.72 -30.59 2.86
C GLU A 104 9.08 -30.02 4.23
#